data_AF-A0A539E0K1-F1
#
_entry.id   AF-A0A539E0K1-F1
#
_cell.length_a   1.000
_cell.length_b   1.000
_cell.length_c   1.000
_cell.angle_alpha   90.00
_cell.angle_beta   90.00
_cell.angle_gamma   90.00
#
_symmetry.space_group_name_H-M   'P 1'
#
loop_
_entity.id
_entity.type
_entity.pdbx_description
1 polymer ?
#
loop_
_entity_poly.entity_id
_entity_poly.type
_entity_poly.pdbx_seq_one_letter_code
_entity_poly.pdbx_strand_id
1 'polypeptide(L)'
;MKVTPNISHRSVTPTQLVLLAAAFLTATGNVTFFAKLADIYAWGVDNGGFLLSVTVVLFSILTLLLALLSAIFPVRGVVILFLVLGAVTGYFTDQFGVVIDSGMIRNVVETDVKEAVDLLSLHFLWRLLFLGILPAVIVGYIPLRSASRLRETRYTVQTALGALVVVTLCALMFSSHYASFIREHKKVRYYTNPL
;
A
#
# COMPACT_ATOMS: atom_id res chain seq x y z
N MET A 1 45.58 16.07 -11.92
CA MET A 1 44.88 14.82 -11.57
C MET A 1 43.77 15.18 -10.56
N LYS A 2 42.54 15.41 -11.04
CA LYS A 2 41.40 15.75 -10.15
C LYS A 2 40.82 14.44 -9.63
N VAL A 3 41.06 14.16 -8.34
CA VAL A 3 40.37 13.09 -7.61
C VAL A 3 38.95 13.58 -7.37
N THR A 4 37.98 13.07 -8.14
CA THR A 4 36.57 13.25 -7.84
C THR A 4 36.22 12.42 -6.60
N PRO A 5 35.48 12.99 -5.63
CA PRO A 5 35.05 12.21 -4.47
C PRO A 5 34.05 11.17 -4.95
N ASN A 6 34.33 9.91 -4.63
CA ASN A 6 33.42 8.79 -4.82
C ASN A 6 32.27 8.94 -3.81
N ILE A 7 31.30 9.80 -4.13
CA ILE A 7 30.02 9.84 -3.42
C ILE A 7 29.35 8.51 -3.75
N SER A 8 29.34 7.61 -2.77
CA SER A 8 28.56 6.39 -2.80
C SER A 8 27.08 6.74 -3.01
N HIS A 9 26.67 6.88 -4.27
CA HIS A 9 25.27 6.94 -4.63
C HIS A 9 24.70 5.56 -4.30
N ARG A 10 24.11 5.40 -3.11
CA ARG A 10 23.28 4.23 -2.79
C ARG A 10 22.08 4.23 -3.73
N SER A 11 22.26 3.65 -4.91
CA SER A 11 21.20 3.48 -5.91
C SER A 11 20.22 2.42 -5.40
N VAL A 12 18.94 2.74 -5.37
CA VAL A 12 17.86 1.81 -4.97
C VAL A 12 17.45 0.98 -6.18
N THR A 13 17.21 -0.31 -5.99
CA THR A 13 16.66 -1.16 -7.07
C THR A 13 15.14 -0.97 -7.20
N PRO A 14 14.54 -1.18 -8.39
CA PRO A 14 13.09 -1.13 -8.56
C PRO A 14 12.33 -2.03 -7.56
N THR A 15 12.84 -3.23 -7.30
CA THR A 15 12.27 -4.15 -6.31
C THR A 15 12.31 -3.59 -4.89
N GLN A 16 13.43 -3.00 -4.47
CA GLN A 16 13.52 -2.37 -3.15
C GLN A 16 12.53 -1.22 -3.01
N LEU A 17 12.37 -0.41 -4.07
CA LEU A 17 11.40 0.68 -4.08
C LEU A 17 9.96 0.16 -3.91
N VAL A 18 9.59 -0.90 -4.64
CA VAL A 18 8.28 -1.55 -4.51
C VAL A 18 8.04 -2.07 -3.08
N LEU A 19 9.00 -2.79 -2.51
CA LEU A 19 8.88 -3.36 -1.17
C LEU A 19 8.78 -2.26 -0.09
N LEU A 20 9.60 -1.21 -0.19
CA LEU A 20 9.55 -0.08 0.74
C LEU A 20 8.22 0.67 0.64
N ALA A 21 7.72 0.89 -0.58
CA ALA A 21 6.43 1.53 -0.80
C ALA A 21 5.27 0.68 -0.25
N ALA A 22 5.27 -0.63 -0.51
CA ALA A 22 4.25 -1.54 0.01
C ALA A 22 4.24 -1.58 1.55
N ALA A 23 5.42 -1.60 2.19
CA ALA A 23 5.54 -1.56 3.64
C ALA A 23 5.03 -0.22 4.20
N PHE A 24 5.41 0.89 3.58
CA PHE A 24 4.93 2.21 3.96
C PHE A 24 3.41 2.34 3.85
N LEU A 25 2.82 1.90 2.73
CA LEU A 25 1.38 1.92 2.49
C LEU A 25 0.62 1.02 3.47
N THR A 26 1.16 -0.17 3.74
CA THR A 26 0.59 -1.08 4.75
C THR A 26 0.57 -0.40 6.10
N ALA A 27 1.69 0.18 6.55
CA ALA A 27 1.79 0.80 7.87
C ALA A 27 0.96 2.09 8.02
N THR A 28 0.84 2.91 6.97
CA THR A 28 0.29 4.27 7.09
C THR A 28 -1.09 4.46 6.46
N GLY A 29 -1.43 3.67 5.44
CA GLY A 29 -2.72 3.77 4.73
C GLY A 29 -3.84 2.95 5.36
N ASN A 30 -3.52 2.00 6.24
CA ASN A 30 -4.44 0.94 6.65
C ASN A 30 -4.73 0.93 8.16
N VAL A 31 -4.64 2.10 8.82
CA VAL A 31 -4.82 2.22 10.28
C VAL A 31 -6.22 1.76 10.71
N THR A 32 -7.29 2.24 10.07
CA THR A 32 -8.66 1.81 10.38
C THR A 32 -8.88 0.33 10.10
N PHE A 33 -8.30 -0.21 9.02
CA PHE A 33 -8.37 -1.64 8.74
C PHE A 33 -7.80 -2.46 9.91
N PHE A 34 -6.60 -2.11 10.38
CA PHE A 34 -5.99 -2.81 11.52
C PHE A 34 -6.74 -2.60 12.83
N ALA A 35 -7.28 -1.41 13.09
CA ALA A 35 -8.11 -1.15 14.25
C ALA A 35 -9.36 -2.05 14.26
N LYS A 36 -10.11 -2.08 13.13
CA LYS A 36 -11.30 -2.95 12.99
C LYS A 36 -10.97 -4.43 13.03
N LEU A 37 -9.80 -4.82 12.53
CA LEU A 37 -9.34 -6.20 12.63
C LEU A 37 -9.03 -6.58 14.08
N ALA A 38 -8.38 -5.69 14.85
CA ALA A 38 -8.07 -5.91 16.26
C ALA A 38 -9.32 -5.88 17.16
N ASP A 39 -10.37 -5.14 16.78
CA ASP A 39 -11.68 -5.18 17.45
C ASP A 39 -12.35 -6.56 17.35
N ILE A 40 -12.12 -7.29 16.25
CA ILE A 40 -12.68 -8.62 16.01
C ILE A 40 -11.79 -9.71 16.62
N TYR A 41 -10.48 -9.60 16.37
CA TYR A 41 -9.47 -10.55 16.81
C TYR A 41 -8.55 -9.84 17.81
N ALA A 42 -8.87 -9.96 19.10
CA ALA A 42 -8.08 -9.34 20.16
C ALA A 42 -6.63 -9.85 20.13
N TRP A 43 -5.68 -8.94 20.35
CA TRP A 43 -4.26 -9.28 20.39
C TRP A 43 -3.98 -10.23 21.57
N GLY A 44 -3.32 -11.34 21.29
CA GLY A 44 -3.06 -12.38 22.30
C GLY A 44 -2.47 -13.63 21.69
N VAL A 45 -2.26 -14.66 22.53
CA VAL A 45 -1.65 -15.93 22.11
C VAL A 45 -2.48 -16.63 21.02
N ASP A 46 -3.81 -16.53 21.09
CA ASP A 46 -4.71 -17.23 20.18
C ASP A 46 -4.73 -16.60 18.77
N ASN A 47 -4.77 -15.27 18.69
CA ASN A 47 -4.98 -14.56 17.43
C ASN A 47 -3.76 -13.80 16.90
N GLY A 48 -2.70 -13.63 17.70
CA GLY A 48 -1.54 -12.81 17.33
C GLY A 48 -0.85 -13.29 16.06
N GLY A 49 -0.74 -14.61 15.87
CA GLY A 49 -0.22 -15.21 14.64
C GLY A 49 -1.09 -14.89 13.43
N PHE A 50 -2.42 -14.95 13.58
CA PHE A 50 -3.35 -14.61 12.50
C PHE A 50 -3.28 -13.13 12.14
N LEU A 51 -3.27 -12.23 13.12
CA LEU A 51 -3.14 -10.78 12.91
C LEU A 51 -1.85 -10.43 12.16
N LEU A 52 -0.72 -11.02 12.57
CA LEU A 52 0.55 -10.86 11.85
C LEU A 52 0.44 -11.40 10.42
N SER A 53 -0.21 -12.54 10.22
CA SER A 53 -0.42 -13.11 8.89
C SER A 53 -1.21 -12.17 8.00
N VAL A 54 -2.26 -11.50 8.52
CA VAL A 54 -3.09 -10.55 7.74
C VAL A 54 -2.27 -9.32 7.34
N THR A 55 -1.42 -8.81 8.24
CA THR A 55 -0.47 -7.73 7.92
C THR A 55 0.48 -8.14 6.80
N VAL A 56 1.04 -9.35 6.87
CA VAL A 56 1.94 -9.91 5.85
C VAL A 56 1.22 -10.14 4.53
N VAL A 57 -0.02 -10.59 4.55
CA VAL A 57 -0.86 -10.77 3.35
C VAL A 57 -1.16 -9.42 2.69
N LEU A 58 -1.56 -8.41 3.46
CA LEU A 58 -1.81 -7.07 2.94
C LEU A 58 -0.54 -6.47 2.28
N PHE A 59 0.59 -6.55 2.97
CA PHE A 59 1.90 -6.17 2.43
C PHE A 59 2.24 -6.90 1.12
N SER A 60 1.97 -8.21 1.07
CA SER A 60 2.25 -9.05 -0.09
C SER A 60 1.32 -8.72 -1.27
N ILE A 61 0.04 -8.45 -1.01
CA ILE A 61 -0.91 -8.03 -2.05
C ILE A 61 -0.52 -6.68 -2.63
N LEU A 62 -0.17 -5.70 -1.79
CA LEU A 62 0.34 -4.40 -2.25
C LEU A 62 1.64 -4.55 -3.05
N THR A 63 2.56 -5.39 -2.59
CA THR A 63 3.80 -5.71 -3.31
C THR A 63 3.50 -6.33 -4.67
N LEU A 64 2.58 -7.29 -4.73
CA LEU A 64 2.15 -7.96 -5.97
C LEU A 64 1.56 -6.94 -6.94
N LEU A 65 0.63 -6.11 -6.49
CA LEU A 65 -0.03 -5.10 -7.32
C LEU A 65 0.97 -4.07 -7.88
N LEU A 66 1.83 -3.52 -7.02
CA LEU A 66 2.88 -2.59 -7.43
C LEU A 66 3.86 -3.25 -8.41
N ALA A 67 4.26 -4.50 -8.19
CA ALA A 67 5.17 -5.23 -9.08
C ALA A 67 4.52 -5.47 -10.45
N LEU A 68 3.26 -5.94 -10.50
CA LEU A 68 2.55 -6.19 -11.75
C LEU A 68 2.34 -4.91 -12.56
N LEU A 69 1.93 -3.81 -11.92
CA LEU A 69 1.79 -2.53 -12.60
C LEU A 69 3.14 -1.98 -13.06
N SER A 70 4.20 -2.19 -12.28
CA SER A 70 5.56 -1.79 -12.66
C SER A 70 6.15 -2.64 -13.80
N ALA A 71 5.53 -3.76 -14.16
CA ALA A 71 5.89 -4.53 -15.35
C ALA A 71 5.47 -3.82 -16.65
N ILE A 72 4.41 -3.00 -16.57
CA ILE A 72 3.78 -2.31 -17.71
C ILE A 72 4.16 -0.82 -17.71
N PHE A 73 4.17 -0.20 -16.54
CA PHE A 73 4.42 1.22 -16.34
C PHE A 73 5.74 1.47 -15.60
N PRO A 74 6.33 2.68 -15.69
CA PRO A 74 7.53 3.02 -14.94
C PRO A 74 7.29 2.89 -13.42
N VAL A 75 8.13 2.10 -12.73
CA VAL A 75 8.03 1.84 -11.28
C VAL A 75 7.88 3.11 -10.44
N ARG A 76 8.59 4.18 -10.82
CA ARG A 76 8.53 5.47 -10.12
C ARG A 76 7.13 6.07 -10.19
N GLY A 77 6.50 6.04 -11.37
CA GLY A 77 5.16 6.57 -11.57
C GLY A 77 4.11 5.77 -10.81
N VAL A 78 4.20 4.44 -10.86
CA VAL A 78 3.30 3.53 -10.14
C VAL A 78 3.38 3.78 -8.63
N VAL A 79 4.60 3.82 -8.06
CA VAL A 79 4.79 4.04 -6.62
C VAL A 79 4.30 5.41 -6.18
N ILE A 80 4.63 6.47 -6.93
CA ILE A 80 4.15 7.83 -6.62
C ILE A 80 2.62 7.88 -6.61
N LEU A 81 1.97 7.31 -7.63
CA LEU A 81 0.52 7.25 -7.71
C LEU A 81 -0.08 6.55 -6.49
N PHE A 82 0.44 5.39 -6.13
CA PHE A 82 -0.06 4.61 -4.99
C PHE A 82 0.18 5.30 -3.64
N LEU A 83 1.29 6.03 -3.47
CA LEU A 83 1.53 6.84 -2.27
C LEU A 83 0.49 7.94 -2.10
N VAL A 84 0.18 8.66 -3.18
CA VAL A 84 -0.84 9.70 -3.17
C VAL A 84 -2.23 9.10 -2.95
N LEU A 85 -2.59 8.03 -3.67
CA LEU A 85 -3.86 7.34 -3.48
C LEU A 85 -4.00 6.84 -2.04
N GLY A 86 -3.00 6.14 -1.50
CA GLY A 86 -3.05 5.63 -0.12
C GLY A 86 -3.20 6.72 0.93
N ALA A 87 -2.58 7.89 0.72
CA ALA A 87 -2.76 9.04 1.62
C ALA A 87 -4.19 9.60 1.56
N VAL A 88 -4.76 9.73 0.36
CA VAL A 88 -6.12 10.23 0.14
C VAL A 88 -7.14 9.22 0.67
N THR A 89 -7.11 7.98 0.18
CA THR A 89 -8.10 6.96 0.52
C THR A 89 -8.03 6.56 1.99
N GLY A 90 -6.81 6.47 2.53
CA GLY A 90 -6.58 6.24 3.95
C GLY A 90 -7.10 7.37 4.84
N TYR A 91 -6.98 8.65 4.42
CA TYR A 91 -7.56 9.76 5.17
C TYR A 91 -9.08 9.67 5.25
N PHE A 92 -9.75 9.47 4.11
CA PHE A 92 -11.21 9.41 4.08
C PHE A 92 -11.74 8.19 4.87
N THR A 93 -11.01 7.08 4.78
CA THR A 93 -11.32 5.89 5.60
C THR A 93 -11.15 6.18 7.09
N ASP A 94 -10.05 6.80 7.49
CA ASP A 94 -9.73 7.02 8.90
C ASP A 94 -10.59 8.10 9.56
N GLN A 95 -10.97 9.15 8.83
CA GLN A 95 -11.77 10.25 9.40
C GLN A 95 -13.27 9.98 9.33
N PHE A 96 -13.75 9.34 8.27
CA PHE A 96 -15.19 9.20 8.03
C PHE A 96 -15.68 7.76 8.08
N GLY A 97 -14.78 6.77 8.24
CA GLY A 97 -15.13 5.35 8.17
C GLY A 97 -15.69 4.95 6.81
N VAL A 98 -15.38 5.74 5.77
CA VAL A 98 -15.90 5.57 4.42
C VAL A 98 -15.12 4.49 3.70
N VAL A 99 -15.86 3.57 3.08
CA VAL A 99 -15.31 2.65 2.09
C VAL A 99 -15.36 3.33 0.73
N ILE A 100 -14.21 3.41 0.07
CA ILE A 100 -14.12 3.96 -1.28
C ILE A 100 -14.61 2.90 -2.27
N ASP A 101 -15.91 2.92 -2.57
CA ASP A 101 -16.54 2.08 -3.59
C ASP A 101 -17.02 2.90 -4.80
N SER A 102 -17.56 2.21 -5.80
CA SER A 102 -18.08 2.86 -7.02
C SER A 102 -19.23 3.82 -6.73
N GLY A 103 -20.03 3.59 -5.68
CA GLY A 103 -21.08 4.49 -5.24
C GLY A 103 -20.51 5.77 -4.65
N MET A 104 -19.47 5.68 -3.82
CA MET A 104 -18.81 6.86 -3.26
C MET A 104 -18.06 7.65 -4.34
N ILE A 105 -17.38 7.01 -5.30
CA ILE A 105 -16.77 7.70 -6.44
C ILE A 105 -17.85 8.42 -7.26
N ARG A 106 -18.98 7.75 -7.52
CA ARG A 106 -20.11 8.36 -8.21
C ARG A 106 -20.67 9.56 -7.46
N ASN A 107 -20.86 9.44 -6.14
CA ASN A 107 -21.30 10.56 -5.31
C ASN A 107 -20.31 11.71 -5.40
N VAL A 108 -19.01 11.50 -5.18
CA VAL A 108 -18.00 12.57 -5.28
C VAL A 108 -17.99 13.25 -6.65
N VAL A 109 -18.21 12.50 -7.73
CA VAL A 109 -18.29 13.04 -9.10
C VAL A 109 -19.61 13.79 -9.35
N GLU A 110 -20.71 13.34 -8.75
CA GLU A 110 -22.05 13.93 -8.89
C GLU A 110 -22.31 15.09 -7.90
N THR A 111 -21.55 15.18 -6.79
CA THR A 111 -21.76 16.14 -5.69
C THR A 111 -21.22 17.55 -6.00
N ASP A 112 -21.89 18.56 -5.45
CA ASP A 112 -21.51 19.98 -5.48
C ASP A 112 -20.16 20.22 -4.77
N VAL A 113 -19.26 20.97 -5.43
CA VAL A 113 -17.89 21.28 -4.99
C VAL A 113 -17.86 21.85 -3.55
N LYS A 114 -18.95 22.46 -3.08
CA LYS A 114 -19.07 22.94 -1.69
C LYS A 114 -19.05 21.84 -0.61
N GLU A 115 -19.69 20.70 -0.80
CA GLU A 115 -19.62 19.60 0.17
C GLU A 115 -18.25 18.93 0.17
N ALA A 116 -17.61 18.85 -1.02
CA ALA A 116 -16.27 18.30 -1.15
C ALA A 116 -15.20 19.17 -0.46
N VAL A 117 -15.36 20.50 -0.46
CA VAL A 117 -14.42 21.45 0.18
C VAL A 117 -14.53 21.44 1.70
N ASP A 118 -15.71 21.26 2.28
CA ASP A 118 -15.87 21.12 3.75
C ASP A 118 -15.17 19.86 4.29
N LEU A 119 -14.99 18.83 3.46
CA LEU A 119 -14.23 17.62 3.80
C LEU A 119 -12.70 17.82 3.72
N LEU A 120 -12.23 18.84 2.98
CA LEU A 120 -10.81 19.22 2.87
C LEU A 120 -10.37 20.00 4.10
N SER A 121 -10.31 19.32 5.24
CA SER A 121 -9.80 19.91 6.48
C SER A 121 -8.28 20.16 6.40
N LEU A 122 -7.76 21.00 7.29
CA LEU A 122 -6.32 21.18 7.44
C LEU A 122 -5.59 19.84 7.73
N HIS A 123 -6.27 18.89 8.39
CA HIS A 123 -5.73 17.54 8.63
C HIS A 123 -5.58 16.72 7.34
N PHE A 124 -6.49 16.88 6.38
CA PHE A 124 -6.35 16.25 5.05
C PHE A 124 -5.08 16.75 4.37
N LEU A 125 -4.87 18.07 4.36
CA LEU A 125 -3.70 18.66 3.74
C LEU A 125 -2.41 18.17 4.38
N TRP A 126 -2.36 18.09 5.72
CA TRP A 126 -1.20 17.54 6.43
C TRP A 126 -0.95 16.07 6.09
N ARG A 127 -1.99 15.24 6.06
CA ARG A 127 -1.86 13.83 5.68
C ARG A 127 -1.39 13.67 4.25
N LEU A 128 -2.00 14.38 3.31
CA LEU A 128 -1.61 14.35 1.91
C LEU A 128 -0.16 14.82 1.73
N LEU A 129 0.23 15.90 2.41
CA LEU A 129 1.58 16.43 2.34
C LEU A 129 2.62 15.44 2.89
N PHE A 130 2.42 14.91 4.10
CA PHE A 130 3.44 14.07 4.77
C PHE A 130 3.43 12.60 4.36
N LEU A 131 2.27 12.05 3.99
CA LEU A 131 2.14 10.63 3.65
C LEU A 131 1.96 10.37 2.14
N GLY A 132 1.62 11.38 1.35
CA GLY A 132 1.51 11.28 -0.10
C GLY A 132 2.64 12.02 -0.83
N ILE A 133 2.61 13.36 -0.77
CA ILE A 133 3.46 14.24 -1.56
C ILE A 133 4.93 14.14 -1.15
N LEU A 134 5.25 14.26 0.13
CA LEU A 134 6.64 14.21 0.60
C LEU A 134 7.32 12.86 0.25
N PRO A 135 6.72 11.69 0.53
CA PRO A 135 7.22 10.41 0.05
C PRO A 135 7.33 10.34 -1.48
N ALA A 136 6.34 10.85 -2.23
CA ALA A 136 6.39 10.86 -3.69
C ALA A 136 7.55 11.70 -4.23
N VAL A 137 7.81 12.86 -3.65
CA VAL A 137 8.93 13.74 -3.99
C VAL A 137 10.26 13.03 -3.71
N ILE A 138 10.40 12.38 -2.55
CA ILE A 138 11.57 11.57 -2.22
C ILE A 138 11.80 10.48 -3.29
N VAL A 139 10.76 9.74 -3.66
CA VAL A 139 10.82 8.72 -4.73
C VAL A 139 11.18 9.31 -6.10
N GLY A 140 10.75 10.54 -6.37
CA GLY A 140 11.11 11.31 -7.56
C GLY A 140 12.61 11.58 -7.67
N TYR A 141 13.27 11.88 -6.55
CA TYR A 141 14.70 12.23 -6.49
C TYR A 141 15.64 11.03 -6.25
N ILE A 142 15.14 9.88 -5.81
CA ILE A 142 15.98 8.69 -5.60
C ILE A 142 16.55 8.20 -6.94
N PRO A 143 17.88 8.06 -7.08
CA PRO A 143 18.49 7.49 -8.27
C PRO A 143 18.19 5.99 -8.35
N LEU A 144 17.49 5.59 -9.41
CA LEU A 144 17.17 4.19 -9.68
C LEU A 144 18.32 3.52 -10.41
N ARG A 145 18.68 2.32 -9.96
CA ARG A 145 19.67 1.50 -10.66
C ARG A 145 19.06 0.97 -11.95
N SER A 146 19.57 1.46 -13.09
CA SER A 146 19.20 0.94 -14.41
C SER A 146 19.68 -0.51 -14.56
N ALA A 147 18.78 -1.41 -14.97
CA ALA A 147 19.11 -2.77 -15.34
C ALA A 147 18.63 -3.05 -16.78
N SER A 148 19.13 -4.12 -17.39
CA SER A 148 18.61 -4.55 -18.68
C SER A 148 17.14 -4.96 -18.53
N ARG A 149 16.31 -4.70 -19.56
CA ARG A 149 14.87 -5.01 -19.55
C ARG A 149 14.58 -6.45 -19.11
N LEU A 150 15.37 -7.42 -19.60
CA LEU A 150 15.23 -8.83 -19.22
C LEU A 150 15.44 -9.07 -17.72
N ARG A 151 16.41 -8.38 -17.12
CA ARG A 151 16.73 -8.50 -15.70
C ARG A 151 15.63 -7.85 -14.85
N GLU A 152 15.07 -6.72 -15.29
CA GLU A 152 13.94 -6.06 -14.63
C GLU A 152 12.67 -6.93 -14.67
N THR A 153 12.34 -7.52 -15.83
CA THR A 153 11.22 -8.47 -15.95
C THR A 153 11.42 -9.67 -15.03
N ARG A 154 12.62 -10.25 -15.00
CA ARG A 154 12.93 -11.38 -14.11
C ARG A 154 12.71 -11.03 -12.65
N TYR A 155 13.21 -9.87 -12.19
CA TYR A 155 13.00 -9.45 -10.81
C TYR A 155 11.53 -9.21 -10.49
N THR A 156 10.80 -8.60 -11.42
CA THR A 156 9.36 -8.37 -11.27
C THR A 156 8.60 -9.68 -11.11
N VAL A 157 8.88 -10.68 -11.95
CA VAL A 157 8.29 -12.02 -11.87
C VAL A 157 8.65 -12.70 -10.54
N GLN A 158 9.92 -12.63 -10.11
CA GLN A 158 10.36 -13.20 -8.84
C GLN A 158 9.67 -12.54 -7.64
N THR A 159 9.52 -11.22 -7.64
CA THR A 159 8.80 -10.48 -6.59
C THR A 159 7.32 -10.83 -6.57
N ALA A 160 6.67 -10.90 -7.73
CA ALA A 160 5.26 -11.27 -7.84
C ALA A 160 5.01 -12.72 -7.37
N LEU A 161 5.83 -13.67 -7.81
CA LEU A 161 5.74 -15.06 -7.37
C LEU A 161 6.02 -15.21 -5.87
N GLY A 162 7.03 -14.51 -5.35
CA GLY A 162 7.33 -14.50 -3.92
C GLY A 162 6.14 -13.99 -3.09
N ALA A 163 5.53 -12.88 -3.50
CA ALA A 163 4.34 -12.35 -2.85
C ALA A 163 3.17 -13.35 -2.90
N LEU A 164 2.93 -13.99 -4.05
CA LEU A 164 1.86 -14.98 -4.20
C LEU A 164 2.07 -16.21 -3.31
N VAL A 165 3.32 -16.70 -3.21
CA VAL A 165 3.68 -17.80 -2.33
C VAL A 165 3.41 -17.41 -0.87
N VAL A 166 3.83 -16.23 -0.44
CA VAL A 166 3.59 -15.75 0.93
C VAL A 166 2.08 -15.68 1.23
N VAL A 167 1.29 -15.10 0.33
CA VAL A 167 -0.18 -15.05 0.49
C VAL A 167 -0.76 -16.45 0.63
N THR A 168 -0.36 -17.37 -0.24
CA THR A 168 -0.85 -18.76 -0.23
C THR A 168 -0.46 -19.49 1.05
N LEU A 169 0.78 -19.34 1.51
CA LEU A 169 1.25 -19.97 2.75
C LEU A 169 0.50 -19.43 3.97
N CYS A 170 0.30 -18.11 4.08
CA CYS A 170 -0.49 -17.53 5.17
C CYS A 170 -1.94 -18.02 5.14
N ALA A 171 -2.56 -18.06 3.95
CA ALA A 171 -3.93 -18.54 3.77
C ALA A 171 -4.10 -20.01 4.16
N LEU A 172 -3.12 -20.87 3.85
CA LEU A 172 -3.15 -22.28 4.22
C LEU A 172 -2.89 -22.48 5.73
N MET A 173 -1.89 -21.78 6.28
CA MET A 173 -1.49 -21.88 7.68
C MET A 173 -2.60 -21.43 8.64
N PHE A 174 -3.35 -20.38 8.27
CA PHE A 174 -4.45 -19.84 9.08
C PHE A 174 -5.82 -20.03 8.41
N SER A 175 -6.00 -21.12 7.67
CA SER A 175 -7.17 -21.36 6.82
C SER A 175 -8.52 -21.22 7.51
N SER A 176 -8.67 -21.72 8.75
CA SER A 176 -9.90 -21.57 9.54
C SER A 176 -10.20 -20.11 9.90
N HIS A 177 -9.18 -19.34 10.29
CA HIS A 177 -9.32 -17.93 10.64
C HIS A 177 -9.64 -17.09 9.40
N TYR A 178 -8.93 -17.33 8.28
CA TYR A 178 -9.25 -16.68 7.02
C TYR A 178 -10.67 -17.03 6.57
N ALA A 179 -11.08 -18.29 6.58
CA ALA A 179 -12.43 -18.70 6.18
C ALA A 179 -13.52 -17.98 7.00
N SER A 180 -13.31 -17.82 8.31
CA SER A 180 -14.19 -17.02 9.17
C SER A 180 -14.17 -15.54 8.81
N PHE A 181 -12.98 -14.92 8.69
CA PHE A 181 -12.80 -13.49 8.39
C PHE A 181 -13.41 -13.08 7.04
N ILE A 182 -12.93 -13.69 5.96
CA ILE A 182 -13.78 -14.47 5.06
C ILE A 182 -15.29 -14.16 5.01
N ARG A 183 -16.01 -15.11 5.59
CA ARG A 183 -17.46 -15.22 5.54
C ARG A 183 -18.17 -14.15 6.36
N GLU A 184 -17.67 -13.86 7.55
CA GLU A 184 -18.37 -13.09 8.59
C GLU A 184 -18.04 -11.58 8.55
N HIS A 185 -16.83 -11.20 8.13
CA HIS A 185 -16.32 -9.81 8.26
C HIS A 185 -16.04 -9.14 6.91
N LYS A 186 -16.96 -9.31 5.96
CA LYS A 186 -16.83 -8.76 4.58
C LYS A 186 -16.53 -7.27 4.55
N LYS A 187 -17.23 -6.47 5.39
CA LYS A 187 -17.07 -5.01 5.43
C LYS A 187 -15.65 -4.57 5.78
N VAL A 188 -14.99 -5.29 6.69
CA VAL A 188 -13.66 -4.88 7.18
C VAL A 188 -12.62 -4.90 6.06
N ARG A 189 -12.77 -5.80 5.09
CA ARG A 189 -11.81 -5.97 4.00
C ARG A 189 -11.83 -4.82 3.00
N TYR A 190 -12.91 -4.06 2.96
CA TYR A 190 -13.02 -2.88 2.11
C TYR A 190 -12.39 -1.62 2.72
N TYR A 191 -11.87 -1.70 3.95
CA TYR A 191 -11.08 -0.63 4.56
C TYR A 191 -9.59 -0.70 4.18
N THR A 192 -9.18 -1.67 3.36
CA THR A 192 -7.80 -1.73 2.87
C THR A 192 -7.57 -0.67 1.81
N ASN A 193 -6.46 0.04 1.94
CA ASN A 193 -6.11 1.18 1.10
C ASN A 193 -4.68 1.02 0.56
N PRO A 194 -4.40 1.47 -0.68
CA PRO A 194 -5.32 1.91 -1.74
C PRO A 194 -5.72 0.72 -2.64
N LEU A 195 -6.30 -0.32 -2.06
CA LEU A 195 -6.66 -1.56 -2.76
C LEU A 195 -8.11 -1.54 -3.26
#